data_AF-A0A9X3X5Q9-F1
#
_entry.id   AF-A0A9X3X5Q9-F1
#
_cell.length_a   1.000
_cell.length_b   1.000
_cell.length_c   1.000
_cell.angle_alpha   90.00
_cell.angle_beta   90.00
_cell.angle_gamma   90.00
#
_symmetry.space_group_name_H-M   'P 1'
#
loop_
_entity.id
_entity.type
_entity.pdbx_description
1 polymer ?
#
loop_
_entity_poly.entity_id
_entity_poly.type
_entity_poly.pdbx_seq_one_letter_code
_entity_poly.pdbx_strand_id
1 'polypeptide(L)'
;MHLGATIRLLRLDAGLSLRDLAQRIGVSSAYLSRVEHGRDAVPTPDRLEAIAREIGIPPRLLVGAAHKVGCAIEGYAEDVPSAGMLFLDIARRKLGPAEIARIRAFVEREFPAAERREERPSLARLLAPERVILQLTCPGLEDAIEIAASRFPRLRGEPSVRQVVAELLAREQTASTALGGGVMLPHGVFPPSETAAALVTLARPLVLPEAPDGLPIRVLLVLLLGKPGGAALSLLAHAARLSSDGLADRLAAATSPAEAIRGVEEIEDAG
;
A
#
# COMPACT_ATOMS: atom_id res chain seq x y z
N MET A 1 0.13 -9.42 1.26
CA MET A 1 -1.02 -8.56 0.97
C MET A 1 -2.28 -9.27 1.37
N HIS A 2 -3.18 -8.62 2.12
CA HIS A 2 -4.57 -9.02 2.10
C HIS A 2 -5.32 -8.21 1.04
N LEU A 3 -5.31 -8.66 -0.22
CA LEU A 3 -5.87 -7.93 -1.36
C LEU A 3 -7.29 -7.42 -1.10
N GLY A 4 -8.11 -8.26 -0.49
CA GLY A 4 -9.48 -7.92 -0.13
C GLY A 4 -9.57 -6.73 0.83
N ALA A 5 -8.65 -6.63 1.80
CA ALA A 5 -8.63 -5.53 2.75
C ALA A 5 -8.20 -4.23 2.07
N THR A 6 -7.22 -4.32 1.16
CA THR A 6 -6.81 -3.19 0.31
C THR A 6 -7.95 -2.69 -0.57
N ILE A 7 -8.67 -3.58 -1.27
CA ILE A 7 -9.82 -3.22 -2.09
C ILE A 7 -10.90 -2.55 -1.23
N ARG A 8 -11.22 -3.12 -0.06
CA ARG A 8 -12.18 -2.56 0.88
C ARG A 8 -11.78 -1.16 1.34
N LEU A 9 -10.53 -0.97 1.75
CA LEU A 9 -10.00 0.32 2.20
C LEU A 9 -10.12 1.38 1.09
N LEU A 10 -9.66 1.06 -0.12
CA LEU A 10 -9.69 1.97 -1.26
C LEU A 10 -11.11 2.29 -1.73
N ARG A 11 -12.00 1.28 -1.73
CA ARG A 11 -13.42 1.48 -2.09
C ARG A 11 -14.08 2.46 -1.13
N LEU A 12 -13.87 2.30 0.18
CA LEU A 12 -14.45 3.17 1.19
C LEU A 12 -13.91 4.60 1.09
N ASP A 13 -12.60 4.75 0.85
CA ASP A 13 -11.98 6.07 0.64
C ASP A 13 -12.38 6.76 -0.67
N ALA A 14 -12.75 5.97 -1.69
CA ALA A 14 -13.37 6.49 -2.91
C ALA A 14 -14.86 6.87 -2.70
N GLY A 15 -15.42 6.66 -1.50
CA GLY A 15 -16.83 6.93 -1.19
C GLY A 15 -17.82 5.95 -1.82
N LEU A 16 -17.35 4.77 -2.26
CA LEU A 16 -18.17 3.79 -2.94
C LEU A 16 -18.77 2.79 -1.94
N SER A 17 -20.08 2.56 -1.99
CA SER A 17 -20.66 1.44 -1.27
C SER A 17 -20.30 0.10 -1.94
N LEU A 18 -20.39 -0.98 -1.18
CA LEU A 18 -20.15 -2.32 -1.70
C LEU A 18 -21.13 -2.70 -2.81
N ARG A 19 -22.40 -2.25 -2.72
CA ARG A 19 -23.40 -2.45 -3.77
C ARG A 19 -23.08 -1.65 -5.02
N ASP A 20 -22.67 -0.39 -4.86
CA ASP A 20 -22.36 0.48 -5.99
C ASP A 20 -21.19 -0.08 -6.79
N LEU A 21 -20.07 -0.43 -6.12
CA LEU A 21 -18.91 -0.99 -6.83
C LEU A 21 -19.28 -2.31 -7.52
N ALA A 22 -19.99 -3.22 -6.83
CA ALA A 22 -20.40 -4.49 -7.40
C ALA A 22 -21.27 -4.33 -8.66
N GLN A 23 -22.22 -3.39 -8.63
CA GLN A 23 -23.08 -3.08 -9.78
C GLN A 23 -22.26 -2.55 -10.96
N ARG A 24 -21.31 -1.64 -10.72
CA ARG A 24 -20.51 -1.03 -11.79
C ARG A 24 -19.55 -2.00 -12.46
N ILE A 25 -19.00 -2.96 -11.72
CA ILE A 25 -18.12 -4.00 -12.27
C ILE A 25 -18.88 -5.27 -12.71
N GLY A 26 -20.21 -5.26 -12.67
CA GLY A 26 -21.05 -6.36 -13.17
C GLY A 26 -20.98 -7.66 -12.34
N VAL A 27 -20.80 -7.57 -11.01
CA VAL A 27 -20.74 -8.73 -10.11
C VAL A 27 -21.78 -8.63 -8.98
N SER A 28 -22.00 -9.73 -8.26
CA SER A 28 -22.86 -9.69 -7.06
C SER A 28 -22.15 -9.03 -5.87
N SER A 29 -22.91 -8.32 -5.04
CA SER A 29 -22.44 -7.80 -3.76
C SER A 29 -21.93 -8.92 -2.84
N ALA A 30 -22.56 -10.09 -2.87
CA ALA A 30 -22.10 -11.26 -2.12
C ALA A 30 -20.69 -11.73 -2.56
N TYR A 31 -20.40 -11.72 -3.87
CA TYR A 31 -19.07 -12.02 -4.40
C TYR A 31 -18.04 -10.99 -3.94
N LEU A 32 -18.31 -9.70 -4.16
CA LEU A 32 -17.38 -8.63 -3.78
C LEU A 32 -17.11 -8.63 -2.27
N SER A 33 -18.13 -8.91 -1.46
CA SER A 33 -17.98 -9.08 0.00
C SER A 33 -17.05 -10.24 0.35
N ARG A 34 -17.18 -11.41 -0.28
CA ARG A 34 -16.25 -12.53 -0.02
C ARG A 34 -14.82 -12.17 -0.43
N VAL A 35 -14.63 -11.51 -1.57
CA VAL A 35 -13.32 -11.02 -2.02
C VAL A 35 -12.71 -10.08 -0.98
N GLU A 36 -13.45 -9.07 -0.51
CA GLU A 36 -12.97 -8.09 0.47
C GLU A 36 -12.57 -8.72 1.82
N HIS A 37 -13.21 -9.82 2.21
CA HIS A 37 -12.91 -10.56 3.43
C HIS A 37 -11.92 -11.71 3.22
N GLY A 38 -11.30 -11.84 2.04
CA GLY A 38 -10.33 -12.91 1.76
C GLY A 38 -10.93 -14.32 1.73
N ARG A 39 -12.26 -14.42 1.52
CA ARG A 39 -13.01 -15.69 1.48
C ARG A 39 -13.27 -16.18 0.06
N ASP A 40 -12.67 -15.55 -0.94
CA ASP A 40 -12.76 -15.93 -2.35
C ASP A 40 -11.36 -15.89 -2.97
N ALA A 41 -11.21 -16.50 -4.15
CA ALA A 41 -9.96 -16.41 -4.89
C ALA A 41 -9.67 -14.96 -5.31
N VAL A 42 -8.38 -14.67 -5.54
CA VAL A 42 -7.95 -13.40 -6.13
C VAL A 42 -8.74 -13.17 -7.42
N PRO A 43 -9.40 -12.01 -7.60
CA PRO A 43 -10.11 -11.70 -8.84
C PRO A 43 -9.19 -11.77 -10.06
N THR A 44 -9.76 -12.05 -11.22
CA THR A 44 -9.00 -12.06 -12.49
C THR A 44 -8.39 -10.68 -12.77
N PRO A 45 -7.30 -10.60 -13.56
CA PRO A 45 -6.74 -9.34 -14.02
C PRO A 45 -7.79 -8.33 -14.52
N ASP A 46 -8.65 -8.74 -15.45
CA ASP A 46 -9.72 -7.89 -15.99
C ASP A 46 -10.65 -7.33 -14.91
N ARG A 47 -10.95 -8.13 -13.87
CA ARG A 47 -11.77 -7.68 -12.74
C ARG A 47 -11.01 -6.70 -11.86
N LEU A 48 -9.72 -6.93 -11.62
CA LEU A 48 -8.88 -5.99 -10.87
C LEU A 48 -8.74 -4.66 -11.61
N GLU A 49 -8.63 -4.69 -12.94
CA GLU A 49 -8.64 -3.48 -13.76
C GLU A 49 -9.98 -2.74 -13.69
N ALA A 50 -11.10 -3.46 -13.76
CA ALA A 50 -12.43 -2.89 -13.61
C ALA A 50 -12.61 -2.24 -12.23
N ILE A 51 -12.19 -2.93 -11.16
CA ILE A 51 -12.19 -2.41 -9.79
C ILE A 51 -11.33 -1.14 -9.70
N ALA A 52 -10.10 -1.17 -10.22
CA ALA A 52 -9.19 -0.02 -10.17
C ALA A 52 -9.76 1.20 -10.91
N ARG A 53 -10.36 0.99 -12.08
CA ARG A 53 -10.97 2.05 -12.90
C ARG A 53 -12.14 2.71 -12.17
N GLU A 54 -13.00 1.92 -11.52
CA GLU A 54 -14.13 2.45 -10.76
C GLU A 54 -13.72 3.16 -9.47
N ILE A 55 -12.68 2.68 -8.79
CA ILE A 55 -12.09 3.34 -7.61
C ILE A 55 -11.36 4.64 -8.02
N GLY A 56 -10.90 4.75 -9.26
CA GLY A 56 -10.16 5.91 -9.76
C GLY A 56 -8.67 5.87 -9.48
N ILE A 57 -8.07 4.67 -9.50
CA ILE A 57 -6.62 4.45 -9.35
C ILE A 57 -6.00 3.77 -10.58
N PRO A 58 -4.69 3.91 -10.82
CA PRO A 58 -4.00 3.19 -11.88
C PRO A 58 -4.12 1.66 -11.70
N PRO A 59 -4.60 0.89 -12.71
CA PRO A 59 -4.80 -0.56 -12.61
C PRO A 59 -3.59 -1.36 -12.15
N ARG A 60 -2.39 -0.92 -12.57
CA ARG A 60 -1.11 -1.51 -12.18
C ARG A 60 -0.93 -1.62 -10.65
N LEU A 61 -1.55 -0.74 -9.85
CA LEU A 61 -1.42 -0.77 -8.40
C LEU A 61 -2.15 -1.97 -7.78
N LEU A 62 -3.33 -2.33 -8.28
CA LEU A 62 -4.06 -3.52 -7.79
C LEU A 62 -3.56 -4.80 -8.46
N VAL A 63 -3.34 -4.76 -9.77
CA VAL A 63 -2.88 -5.91 -10.56
C VAL A 63 -1.48 -6.35 -10.12
N GLY A 64 -0.55 -5.40 -10.00
CA GLY A 64 0.83 -5.68 -9.56
C GLY A 64 0.87 -6.23 -8.14
N ALA A 65 0.01 -5.70 -7.25
CA ALA A 65 -0.07 -6.22 -5.90
C ALA A 65 -0.66 -7.65 -5.89
N ALA A 66 -1.69 -7.94 -6.69
CA ALA A 66 -2.38 -9.22 -6.72
C ALA A 66 -1.56 -10.37 -7.31
N HIS A 67 -0.76 -10.10 -8.34
CA HIS A 67 -0.20 -11.15 -9.19
C HIS A 67 1.33 -11.25 -9.21
N LYS A 68 2.07 -10.54 -8.34
CA LYS A 68 3.55 -10.53 -8.24
C LYS A 68 4.21 -11.24 -9.44
N VAL A 69 4.37 -10.49 -10.54
CA VAL A 69 4.96 -10.86 -11.85
C VAL A 69 3.99 -11.34 -12.96
N GLY A 70 2.91 -12.08 -12.67
CA GLY A 70 2.12 -12.78 -13.71
C GLY A 70 1.45 -11.89 -14.78
N CYS A 71 0.59 -10.96 -14.37
CA CYS A 71 -0.24 -10.20 -15.31
C CYS A 71 0.55 -9.17 -16.13
N ALA A 72 1.62 -8.60 -15.57
CA ALA A 72 2.49 -7.67 -16.28
C ALA A 72 3.24 -8.37 -17.44
N ILE A 73 3.47 -9.68 -17.32
CA ILE A 73 4.06 -10.51 -18.37
C ILE A 73 3.00 -10.95 -19.38
N GLU A 74 1.81 -11.36 -18.93
CA GLU A 74 0.74 -11.88 -19.81
C GLU A 74 0.30 -10.85 -20.85
N GLY A 75 -0.13 -9.65 -20.45
CA GLY A 75 -0.57 -8.61 -21.40
C GLY A 75 0.57 -8.15 -22.32
N TYR A 76 1.78 -8.03 -21.79
CA TYR A 76 2.95 -7.68 -22.60
C TYR A 76 3.36 -8.78 -23.58
N ALA A 77 3.22 -10.06 -23.21
CA ALA A 77 3.55 -11.18 -24.09
C ALA A 77 2.50 -11.36 -25.21
N GLU A 78 1.25 -10.96 -24.97
CA GLU A 78 0.22 -10.87 -26.02
C GLU A 78 0.54 -9.75 -27.02
N ASP A 79 0.86 -8.56 -26.52
CA ASP A 79 1.22 -7.39 -27.35
C ASP A 79 2.57 -7.56 -28.06
N VAL A 80 3.50 -8.28 -27.43
CA VAL A 80 4.87 -8.52 -27.91
C VAL A 80 5.16 -10.03 -27.86
N PRO A 81 4.70 -10.82 -28.86
CA PRO A 81 4.90 -12.26 -28.88
C PRO A 81 6.37 -12.70 -28.75
N SER A 82 7.30 -11.88 -29.23
CA SER A 82 8.74 -12.11 -29.11
C SER A 82 9.24 -12.08 -27.65
N ALA A 83 8.55 -11.37 -26.75
CA ALA A 83 8.86 -11.38 -25.33
C ALA A 83 8.51 -12.72 -24.68
N GLY A 84 7.36 -13.30 -25.04
CA GLY A 84 6.99 -14.66 -24.65
C GLY A 84 8.01 -15.69 -25.16
N MET A 85 8.47 -15.53 -26.42
CA MET A 85 9.51 -16.40 -26.99
C MET A 85 10.85 -16.27 -26.25
N LEU A 86 11.26 -15.07 -25.87
CA LEU A 86 12.47 -14.85 -25.06
C LEU A 86 12.34 -15.55 -23.70
N PHE A 87 11.18 -15.46 -23.05
CA PHE A 87 10.94 -16.15 -21.78
C PHE A 87 11.01 -17.68 -21.93
N LEU A 88 10.41 -18.22 -23.00
CA LEU A 88 10.53 -19.64 -23.33
C LEU A 88 11.98 -20.05 -23.62
N ASP A 89 12.73 -19.20 -24.31
CA ASP A 89 14.15 -19.44 -24.62
C ASP A 89 15.02 -19.46 -23.36
N ILE A 90 14.71 -18.58 -22.41
CA ILE A 90 15.31 -18.54 -21.08
C ILE A 90 15.02 -19.85 -20.33
N ALA A 91 13.75 -20.26 -20.30
CA ALA A 91 13.30 -21.47 -19.60
C ALA A 91 13.90 -22.75 -20.22
N ARG A 92 13.87 -22.88 -21.55
CA ARG A 92 14.39 -24.06 -22.29
C ARG A 92 15.90 -24.24 -22.09
N ARG A 93 16.65 -23.13 -22.02
CA ARG A 93 18.11 -23.14 -21.80
C ARG A 93 18.49 -23.18 -20.33
N LYS A 94 17.52 -23.19 -19.41
CA LYS A 94 17.73 -23.25 -17.95
C LYS A 94 18.72 -22.20 -17.46
N LEU A 95 18.57 -20.96 -17.91
CA LEU A 95 19.45 -19.87 -17.47
C LEU A 95 19.34 -19.71 -15.94
N GLY A 96 20.49 -19.70 -15.28
CA GLY A 96 20.57 -19.56 -13.83
C GLY A 96 20.56 -18.10 -13.38
N PRO A 97 20.56 -17.84 -12.06
CA PRO A 97 20.49 -16.49 -11.51
C PRO A 97 21.56 -15.52 -12.05
N ALA A 98 22.77 -16.02 -12.31
CA ALA A 98 23.88 -15.23 -12.84
C ALA A 98 23.65 -14.81 -14.30
N GLU A 99 23.15 -15.72 -15.14
CA GLU A 99 22.78 -15.42 -16.53
C GLU A 99 21.63 -14.42 -16.59
N ILE A 100 20.60 -14.61 -15.75
CA ILE A 100 19.47 -13.70 -15.65
C ILE A 100 19.92 -12.31 -15.19
N ALA A 101 20.82 -12.23 -14.20
CA ALA A 101 21.38 -10.95 -13.76
C ALA A 101 22.13 -10.21 -14.88
N ARG A 102 22.87 -10.94 -15.73
CA ARG A 102 23.53 -10.34 -16.91
C ARG A 102 22.55 -9.82 -17.94
N ILE A 103 21.48 -10.58 -18.23
CA ILE A 103 20.42 -10.13 -19.14
C ILE A 103 19.73 -8.89 -18.59
N ARG A 104 19.41 -8.89 -17.30
CA ARG A 104 18.79 -7.73 -16.64
C ARG A 104 19.68 -6.49 -16.71
N ALA A 105 20.97 -6.62 -16.37
CA ALA A 105 21.92 -5.52 -16.46
C ALA A 105 22.10 -4.98 -17.90
N PHE A 106 22.01 -5.86 -18.91
CA PHE A 106 21.98 -5.44 -20.31
C PHE A 106 20.72 -4.61 -20.61
N VAL A 107 19.53 -5.10 -20.21
CA VAL A 107 18.27 -4.37 -20.43
C VAL A 107 18.28 -2.99 -19.76
N GLU A 108 18.73 -2.92 -18.51
CA GLU A 108 18.82 -1.65 -17.77
C GLU A 108 19.76 -0.64 -18.44
N ARG A 109 20.89 -1.10 -18.99
CA ARG A 109 21.88 -0.24 -19.63
C ARG A 109 21.45 0.24 -21.01
N GLU A 110 20.90 -0.65 -21.83
CA GLU A 110 20.55 -0.34 -23.23
C GLU A 110 19.15 0.27 -23.37
N PHE A 111 18.23 -0.08 -22.47
CA PHE A 111 16.84 0.38 -22.44
C PHE A 111 16.52 0.96 -21.07
N PRO A 112 17.15 2.08 -20.68
CA PRO A 112 16.84 2.73 -19.42
C PRO A 112 15.34 3.05 -19.40
N ALA A 113 14.67 2.76 -18.28
CA ALA A 113 13.25 3.03 -18.15
C ALA A 113 13.01 4.51 -18.47
N ALA A 114 12.26 4.78 -19.55
CA ALA A 114 11.80 6.13 -19.81
C ALA A 114 11.00 6.56 -18.58
N GLU A 115 11.43 7.63 -17.90
CA GLU A 115 10.66 8.27 -16.84
C GLU A 115 9.34 8.79 -17.45
N ARG A 116 8.35 7.92 -17.64
CA ARG A 116 6.96 8.37 -17.64
C ARG A 116 6.72 8.81 -16.20
N ARG A 117 6.88 10.11 -15.96
CA ARG A 117 6.43 10.82 -14.76
C ARG A 117 4.90 10.73 -14.66
N GLU A 118 4.38 9.54 -14.40
CA GLU A 118 3.31 9.45 -13.40
C GLU A 118 4.08 9.25 -12.09
N GLU A 119 4.17 10.29 -11.27
CA GLU A 119 4.86 10.26 -9.99
C GLU A 119 4.43 9.00 -9.23
N ARG A 120 5.32 8.00 -9.17
CA ARG A 120 5.11 6.86 -8.27
C ARG A 120 4.96 7.49 -6.89
N PRO A 121 3.83 7.27 -6.18
CA PRO A 121 3.71 7.73 -4.82
C PRO A 121 4.88 7.14 -4.02
N SER A 122 5.57 7.96 -3.25
CA SER A 122 6.66 7.52 -2.37
C SER A 122 6.29 7.92 -0.95
N LEU A 123 6.10 6.92 -0.11
CA LEU A 123 5.89 7.05 1.32
C LEU A 123 7.15 7.56 2.02
N ALA A 124 8.33 7.12 1.59
CA ALA A 124 9.60 7.56 2.16
C ALA A 124 9.78 9.09 2.09
N ARG A 125 9.42 9.70 0.95
CA ARG A 125 9.46 11.16 0.78
C ARG A 125 8.51 11.94 1.68
N LEU A 126 7.47 11.29 2.20
CA LEU A 126 6.50 11.90 3.12
C LEU A 126 6.94 11.78 4.59
N LEU A 127 7.94 10.94 4.88
CA LEU A 127 8.51 10.78 6.20
C LEU A 127 9.58 11.83 6.47
N ALA A 128 9.68 12.22 7.74
CA ALA A 128 10.79 13.01 8.26
C ALA A 128 11.28 12.31 9.54
N PRO A 129 12.59 12.40 9.88
CA PRO A 129 13.13 11.72 11.06
C PRO A 129 12.33 11.99 12.35
N GLU A 130 11.81 13.20 12.52
CA GLU A 130 11.05 13.63 13.70
C GLU A 130 9.64 13.00 13.77
N ARG A 131 9.16 12.45 12.66
CA ARG A 131 7.86 11.75 12.53
C ARG A 131 8.01 10.22 12.55
N VAL A 132 9.21 9.72 12.83
CA VAL A 132 9.46 8.29 13.01
C VAL A 132 9.61 7.97 14.50
N ILE A 133 8.72 7.13 15.01
CA ILE A 133 8.73 6.65 16.38
C ILE A 133 9.04 5.15 16.35
N LEU A 134 10.15 4.75 16.98
CA LEU A 134 10.55 3.35 17.04
C LEU A 134 10.22 2.74 18.40
N GLN A 135 9.77 1.49 18.39
CA GLN A 135 9.54 0.68 19.59
C GLN A 135 8.62 1.40 20.60
N LEU A 136 7.55 2.02 20.11
CA LEU A 136 6.58 2.69 20.94
C LEU A 136 5.91 1.71 21.90
N THR A 137 5.91 2.04 23.19
CA THR A 137 5.08 1.37 24.19
C THR A 137 3.87 2.22 24.46
N CYS A 138 2.69 1.70 24.14
CA CYS A 138 1.42 2.36 24.37
C CYS A 138 0.36 1.35 24.82
N PRO A 139 -0.72 1.78 25.50
CA PRO A 139 -1.79 0.89 25.94
C PRO A 139 -2.76 0.51 24.83
N GLY A 140 -2.93 1.35 23.80
CA GLY A 140 -3.81 1.05 22.69
C GLY A 140 -3.54 1.86 21.42
N LEU A 141 -4.48 1.72 20.49
CA LEU A 141 -4.45 2.36 19.18
C LEU A 141 -4.56 3.89 19.27
N GLU A 142 -5.47 4.40 20.09
CA GLU A 142 -5.69 5.84 20.27
C GLU A 142 -4.40 6.54 20.71
N ASP A 143 -3.67 5.97 21.68
CA ASP A 143 -2.40 6.52 22.16
C ASP A 143 -1.31 6.51 21.06
N ALA A 144 -1.26 5.44 20.25
CA ALA A 144 -0.32 5.34 19.15
C ALA A 144 -0.60 6.42 18.09
N ILE A 145 -1.88 6.65 17.78
CA ILE A 145 -2.32 7.71 16.88
C ILE A 145 -2.03 9.09 17.48
N GLU A 146 -2.29 9.32 18.77
CA GLU A 146 -2.04 10.60 19.43
C GLU A 146 -0.55 10.96 19.40
N ILE A 147 0.32 9.98 19.70
CA ILE A 147 1.77 10.17 19.66
C ILE A 147 2.24 10.46 18.23
N ALA A 148 1.75 9.74 17.22
CA ALA A 148 2.05 10.03 15.82
C ALA A 148 1.56 11.42 15.41
N ALA A 149 0.31 11.76 15.74
CA ALA A 149 -0.34 13.03 15.47
C ALA A 149 0.44 14.20 16.09
N SER A 150 1.05 13.99 17.26
CA SER A 150 1.85 15.01 17.94
C SER A 150 3.14 15.40 17.20
N ARG A 151 3.61 14.57 16.25
CA ARG A 151 4.82 14.82 15.45
C ARG A 151 4.59 15.64 14.19
N PHE A 152 3.34 15.87 13.79
CA PHE A 152 3.07 16.73 12.63
C PHE A 152 3.30 18.21 12.98
N PRO A 153 3.76 19.02 12.01
CA PRO A 153 3.95 20.46 12.20
C PRO A 153 2.67 21.15 12.68
N ARG A 154 2.82 22.15 13.56
CA ARG A 154 1.70 22.94 14.10
C ARG A 154 1.72 24.37 13.56
N LEU A 155 1.70 24.51 12.24
CA LEU A 155 1.63 25.81 11.58
C LEU A 155 0.21 26.39 11.67
N ARG A 156 0.05 27.69 11.43
CA ARG A 156 -1.29 28.30 11.40
C ARG A 156 -2.12 27.66 10.29
N GLY A 157 -3.29 27.13 10.64
CA GLY A 157 -4.20 26.46 9.72
C GLY A 157 -4.08 24.93 9.72
N GLU A 158 -3.07 24.36 10.37
CA GLU A 158 -2.94 22.91 10.56
C GLU A 158 -3.95 22.40 11.61
N PRO A 159 -4.45 21.15 11.46
CA PRO A 159 -5.34 20.55 12.44
C PRO A 159 -4.63 20.37 13.78
N SER A 160 -5.36 20.57 14.87
CA SER A 160 -4.88 20.20 16.19
C SER A 160 -4.73 18.67 16.30
N VAL A 161 -3.85 18.21 17.20
CA VAL A 161 -3.69 16.77 17.51
C VAL A 161 -5.03 16.12 17.80
N ARG A 162 -5.90 16.80 18.57
CA ARG A 162 -7.24 16.30 18.90
C ARG A 162 -8.12 16.10 17.68
N GLN A 163 -8.07 17.03 16.71
CA GLN A 163 -8.83 16.89 15.45
C GLN A 163 -8.29 15.74 14.61
N VAL A 164 -6.97 15.59 14.52
CA VAL A 164 -6.35 14.46 13.81
C VAL A 164 -6.77 13.13 14.45
N VAL A 165 -6.61 12.98 15.76
CA VAL A 165 -6.99 11.75 16.49
C VAL A 165 -8.47 11.43 16.29
N ALA A 166 -9.36 12.42 16.46
CA ALA A 166 -10.80 12.21 16.31
C ALA A 166 -11.18 11.74 14.89
N GLU A 167 -10.63 12.38 13.85
CA GLU A 167 -10.89 12.02 12.45
C GLU A 167 -10.37 10.60 12.13
N LEU A 168 -9.13 10.29 12.55
CA LEU A 168 -8.52 8.99 12.29
C LEU A 168 -9.25 7.84 13.01
N LEU A 169 -9.69 8.06 14.24
CA LEU A 169 -10.48 7.08 14.99
C LEU A 169 -11.88 6.90 14.39
N ALA A 170 -12.54 7.99 13.95
CA ALA A 170 -13.82 7.89 13.25
C ALA A 170 -13.69 7.08 11.95
N ARG A 171 -12.59 7.25 11.22
CA ARG A 171 -12.26 6.47 10.02
C ARG A 171 -12.04 4.99 10.34
N GLU A 172 -11.32 4.67 11.41
CA GLU A 172 -11.09 3.29 11.85
C GLU A 172 -12.39 2.58 12.26
N GLN A 173 -13.29 3.29 12.96
CA GLN A 173 -14.58 2.76 13.41
C GLN A 173 -15.53 2.42 12.24
N THR A 174 -15.40 3.12 11.11
CA THR A 174 -16.19 2.81 9.90
C THR A 174 -15.80 1.45 9.32
N ALA A 175 -14.50 1.20 9.21
CA ALA A 175 -13.93 -0.09 8.87
C ALA A 175 -12.44 -0.06 9.14
N SER A 176 -11.91 -1.18 9.66
CA SER A 176 -10.49 -1.23 10.03
C SER A 176 -9.55 -0.92 8.87
N THR A 177 -8.52 -0.13 9.17
CA THR A 177 -7.42 0.25 8.28
C THR A 177 -6.23 -0.70 8.35
N ALA A 178 -6.38 -1.85 9.02
CA ALA A 178 -5.40 -2.93 8.99
C ALA A 178 -5.27 -3.52 7.57
N LEU A 179 -4.04 -3.58 7.06
CA LEU A 179 -3.72 -4.08 5.71
C LEU A 179 -3.32 -5.57 5.70
N GLY A 180 -3.05 -6.12 6.89
CA GLY A 180 -2.32 -7.37 7.08
C GLY A 180 -0.80 -7.15 7.11
N GLY A 181 -0.04 -8.24 7.23
CA GLY A 181 1.42 -8.22 7.39
C GLY A 181 1.88 -7.46 8.64
N GLY A 182 1.02 -7.33 9.65
CA GLY A 182 1.29 -6.52 10.85
C GLY A 182 1.34 -5.01 10.60
N VAL A 183 0.77 -4.51 9.49
CA VAL A 183 0.73 -3.08 9.17
C VAL A 183 -0.71 -2.56 9.21
N MET A 184 -0.89 -1.37 9.78
CA MET A 184 -2.14 -0.60 9.67
C MET A 184 -1.87 0.83 9.18
N LEU A 185 -2.88 1.43 8.56
CA LEU A 185 -2.75 2.70 7.86
C LEU A 185 -3.81 3.72 8.31
N PRO A 186 -3.80 4.26 9.54
CA PRO A 186 -4.69 5.36 9.90
C PRO A 186 -4.48 6.55 8.97
N HIS A 187 -5.55 7.01 8.33
CA HIS A 187 -5.48 8.15 7.40
C HIS A 187 -6.72 9.03 7.48
N GLY A 188 -6.55 10.31 7.12
CA GLY A 188 -7.61 11.30 7.09
C GLY A 188 -7.26 12.47 6.17
N VAL A 189 -8.27 13.22 5.75
CA VAL A 189 -8.12 14.34 4.82
C VAL A 189 -8.22 15.66 5.57
N PHE A 190 -7.16 16.47 5.53
CA PHE A 190 -7.02 17.68 6.35
C PHE A 190 -6.63 18.91 5.51
N PRO A 191 -7.53 19.51 4.72
CA PRO A 191 -7.21 20.75 4.02
C PRO A 191 -7.11 21.92 5.04
N PRO A 192 -6.13 22.84 4.92
CA PRO A 192 -5.19 23.03 3.82
C PRO A 192 -3.83 22.34 3.99
N SER A 193 -3.68 21.39 4.93
CA SER A 193 -2.41 20.71 5.22
C SER A 193 -1.81 20.07 3.97
N GLU A 194 -0.49 19.98 3.92
CA GLU A 194 0.19 19.14 2.93
C GLU A 194 0.08 17.66 3.30
N THR A 195 0.17 16.79 2.30
CA THR A 195 0.22 15.35 2.56
C THR A 195 1.51 15.01 3.31
N ALA A 196 1.39 14.32 4.45
CA ALA A 196 2.51 13.94 5.29
C ALA A 196 2.29 12.57 5.94
N ALA A 197 3.39 11.89 6.28
CA ALA A 197 3.35 10.60 6.95
C ALA A 197 4.10 10.64 8.29
N ALA A 198 3.63 9.83 9.24
CA ALA A 198 4.35 9.41 10.42
C ALA A 198 4.43 7.88 10.46
N LEU A 199 5.55 7.35 10.93
CA LEU A 199 5.82 5.92 11.02
C LEU A 199 6.01 5.55 12.48
N VAL A 200 5.28 4.54 12.94
CA VAL A 200 5.39 4.02 14.31
C VAL A 200 5.66 2.53 14.25
N THR A 201 6.76 2.08 14.85
CA THR A 201 6.94 0.66 15.19
C THR A 201 6.58 0.46 16.66
N LEU A 202 5.86 -0.62 16.97
CA LEU A 202 5.38 -0.92 18.32
C LEU A 202 6.34 -1.88 19.04
N ALA A 203 6.70 -1.57 20.28
CA ALA A 203 7.47 -2.49 21.14
C ALA A 203 6.65 -3.72 21.52
N ARG A 204 5.35 -3.53 21.75
CA ARG A 204 4.38 -4.61 21.98
C ARG A 204 3.31 -4.52 20.89
N PRO A 205 3.21 -5.54 20.01
CA PRO A 205 2.22 -5.53 18.94
C PRO A 205 0.78 -5.40 19.47
N LEU A 206 -0.06 -4.62 18.80
CA LEU A 206 -1.48 -4.48 19.13
C LEU A 206 -2.29 -5.60 18.49
N VAL A 207 -3.13 -6.27 19.28
CA VAL A 207 -4.03 -7.31 18.77
C VAL A 207 -5.35 -6.65 18.38
N LEU A 208 -5.67 -6.68 17.08
CA LEU A 208 -6.95 -6.20 16.55
C LEU A 208 -7.71 -7.40 15.96
N PRO A 209 -8.89 -7.76 16.49
CA PRO A 209 -9.72 -8.83 15.92
C PRO A 209 -10.08 -8.63 14.43
N GLU A 210 -10.12 -7.37 13.99
CA GLU A 210 -10.46 -6.96 12.64
C GLU A 210 -9.27 -7.05 11.66
N ALA A 211 -8.06 -7.37 12.15
CA ALA A 211 -6.89 -7.58 11.31
C ALA A 211 -7.16 -8.73 10.33
N PRO A 212 -7.01 -8.51 9.01
CA PRO A 212 -7.55 -9.42 8.01
C PRO A 212 -6.85 -10.78 7.94
N ASP A 213 -5.61 -10.87 8.42
CA ASP A 213 -4.81 -12.10 8.53
C ASP A 213 -4.64 -12.60 9.97
N GLY A 214 -5.31 -11.96 10.93
CA GLY A 214 -5.18 -12.26 12.36
C GLY A 214 -3.79 -11.97 12.96
N LEU A 215 -2.87 -11.37 12.19
CA LEU A 215 -1.55 -11.00 12.71
C LEU A 215 -1.67 -9.73 13.55
N PRO A 216 -0.96 -9.64 14.68
CA PRO A 216 -0.96 -8.44 15.48
C PRO A 216 -0.28 -7.29 14.73
N ILE A 217 -0.77 -6.07 14.94
CA ILE A 217 -0.21 -4.86 14.37
C ILE A 217 1.13 -4.56 15.03
N ARG A 218 2.15 -4.39 14.19
CA ARG A 218 3.53 -4.07 14.57
C ARG A 218 3.94 -2.68 14.09
N VAL A 219 3.33 -2.20 13.00
CA VAL A 219 3.64 -0.91 12.37
C VAL A 219 2.36 -0.13 12.09
N LEU A 220 2.35 1.14 12.47
CA LEU A 220 1.37 2.12 12.03
C LEU A 220 2.04 3.07 11.03
N LEU A 221 1.40 3.25 9.88
CA LEU A 221 1.68 4.34 8.95
C LEU A 221 0.53 5.33 9.07
N VAL A 222 0.76 6.45 9.75
CA VAL A 222 -0.27 7.48 9.93
C VAL A 222 -0.15 8.51 8.82
N LEU A 223 -1.20 8.69 8.02
CA LEU A 223 -1.21 9.60 6.87
C LEU A 223 -2.17 10.78 7.09
N LEU A 224 -1.64 11.98 6.97
CA LEU A 224 -2.44 13.18 6.77
C LEU A 224 -2.46 13.45 5.27
N LEU A 225 -3.63 13.44 4.66
CA LEU A 225 -3.81 13.69 3.24
C LEU A 225 -4.27 15.14 3.06
N GLY A 226 -3.56 15.92 2.24
CA GLY A 226 -3.93 17.33 2.05
C GLY A 226 -5.22 17.55 1.25
N LYS A 227 -5.58 16.56 0.42
CA LYS A 227 -6.79 16.57 -0.41
C LYS A 227 -7.24 15.14 -0.71
N PRO A 228 -8.53 14.92 -0.99
CA PRO A 228 -9.02 13.61 -1.43
C PRO A 228 -8.69 13.38 -2.91
N GLY A 229 -8.97 12.16 -3.40
CA GLY A 229 -8.95 11.81 -4.83
C GLY A 229 -7.85 10.82 -5.22
N GLY A 230 -7.64 10.65 -6.53
CA GLY A 230 -6.81 9.56 -7.10
C GLY A 230 -5.36 9.53 -6.60
N ALA A 231 -4.75 10.68 -6.32
CA ALA A 231 -3.39 10.73 -5.75
C ALA A 231 -3.33 10.16 -4.33
N ALA A 232 -4.32 10.49 -3.49
CA ALA A 232 -4.44 9.93 -2.15
C ALA A 232 -4.70 8.42 -2.22
N LEU A 233 -5.65 7.99 -3.05
CA LEU A 233 -5.94 6.56 -3.24
C LEU A 233 -4.73 5.78 -3.78
N SER A 234 -3.94 6.38 -4.67
CA SER A 234 -2.71 5.77 -5.18
C SER A 234 -1.65 5.60 -4.08
N LEU A 235 -1.51 6.58 -3.18
CA LEU A 235 -0.65 6.50 -2.01
C LEU A 235 -1.12 5.40 -1.03
N LEU A 236 -2.42 5.30 -0.78
CA LEU A 236 -2.99 4.24 0.07
C LEU A 236 -2.73 2.84 -0.52
N ALA A 237 -2.95 2.68 -1.83
CA ALA A 237 -2.64 1.44 -2.54
C ALA A 237 -1.15 1.12 -2.50
N HIS A 238 -0.29 2.14 -2.58
CA HIS A 238 1.15 1.97 -2.45
C HIS A 238 1.56 1.49 -1.06
N ALA A 239 1.03 2.08 0.02
CA ALA A 239 1.29 1.64 1.38
C ALA A 239 0.82 0.19 1.62
N ALA A 240 -0.31 -0.21 1.05
CA ALA A 240 -0.80 -1.59 1.09
C ALA A 240 0.13 -2.58 0.36
N ARG A 241 0.76 -2.16 -0.74
CA ARG A 241 1.80 -2.94 -1.41
C ARG A 241 3.01 -3.14 -0.50
N LEU A 242 3.52 -2.08 0.14
CA LEU A 242 4.68 -2.18 1.04
C LEU A 242 4.44 -3.15 2.21
N SER A 243 3.24 -3.12 2.81
CA SER A 243 2.82 -4.13 3.80
C SER A 243 3.01 -5.57 3.31
N SER A 244 2.76 -5.79 2.02
CA SER A 244 2.84 -7.09 1.35
C SER A 244 4.25 -7.53 1.00
N ASP A 245 5.16 -6.57 0.94
CA ASP A 245 6.58 -6.75 0.65
C ASP A 245 7.41 -6.82 1.94
N GLY A 246 6.75 -7.09 3.07
CA GLY A 246 7.43 -7.35 4.34
C GLY A 246 7.85 -6.09 5.08
N LEU A 247 7.15 -4.96 4.88
CA LEU A 247 7.47 -3.70 5.54
C LEU A 247 7.62 -3.84 7.07
N ALA A 248 6.70 -4.54 7.74
CA ALA A 248 6.79 -4.72 9.18
C ALA A 248 8.05 -5.51 9.60
N ASP A 249 8.49 -6.47 8.79
CA ASP A 249 9.69 -7.25 9.06
C ASP A 249 10.96 -6.42 8.81
N ARG A 250 10.98 -5.64 7.72
CA ARG A 250 12.08 -4.71 7.44
C ARG A 250 12.26 -3.68 8.54
N LEU A 251 11.17 -3.11 9.04
CA LEU A 251 11.19 -2.09 10.09
C LEU A 251 11.45 -2.65 11.49
N ALA A 252 11.32 -3.96 11.69
CA ALA A 252 11.59 -4.62 12.96
C ALA A 252 13.02 -4.39 13.47
N ALA A 253 13.97 -4.37 12.53
CA ALA A 253 15.40 -4.27 12.79
C ALA A 253 15.91 -2.82 12.82
N ALA A 254 15.07 -1.83 12.51
CA ALA A 254 15.49 -0.44 12.48
C ALA A 254 15.80 0.06 13.90
N THR A 255 16.99 0.62 14.08
CA THR A 255 17.47 1.17 15.36
C THR A 255 17.49 2.70 15.38
N SER A 256 17.27 3.35 14.22
CA SER A 256 17.18 4.79 14.09
C SER A 256 16.11 5.23 13.07
N PRO A 257 15.57 6.45 13.19
CA PRO A 257 14.67 7.03 12.19
C PRO A 257 15.20 6.96 10.76
N ALA A 258 16.50 7.24 10.57
CA ALA A 258 17.13 7.20 9.26
C ALA A 258 17.18 5.78 8.67
N GLU A 259 17.42 4.76 9.51
CA GLU A 259 17.35 3.35 9.07
C GLU A 259 15.93 2.93 8.69
N ALA A 260 14.93 3.37 9.45
CA ALA A 260 13.54 3.07 9.14
C ALA A 260 13.11 3.70 7.81
N ILE A 261 13.46 4.97 7.57
CA ILE A 261 13.16 5.64 6.29
C ILE A 261 13.87 4.93 5.13
N ARG A 262 15.16 4.63 5.25
CA ARG A 262 15.87 3.84 4.23
C ARG A 262 15.24 2.47 4.00
N GLY A 263 14.79 1.81 5.07
CA GLY A 263 14.07 0.54 4.96
C GLY A 263 12.76 0.64 4.18
N VAL A 264 12.06 1.77 4.27
CA VAL A 264 10.90 2.06 3.40
C VAL A 264 11.36 2.25 1.95
N GLU A 265 12.36 3.11 1.71
CA GLU A 265 12.92 3.40 0.37
C GLU A 265 13.35 2.14 -0.37
N GLU A 266 14.09 1.26 0.28
CA GLU A 266 14.58 0.01 -0.33
C GLU A 266 13.45 -0.94 -0.75
N ILE A 267 12.33 -0.98 0.00
CA ILE A 267 11.16 -1.76 -0.41
C ILE A 267 10.44 -1.07 -1.57
N GLU A 268 10.38 0.27 -1.58
CA GLU A 268 9.82 1.04 -2.70
C GLU A 268 10.60 0.80 -4.00
N ASP A 269 11.93 0.74 -3.92
CA ASP A 269 12.81 0.54 -5.07
C ASP A 269 12.87 -0.92 -5.56
N ALA A 270 12.54 -1.88 -4.70
CA ALA A 270 12.51 -3.31 -5.05
C ALA A 270 11.25 -3.72 -5.85
N GLY A 271 10.23 -2.86 -5.97
CA GLY A 271 8.92 -3.14 -6.58
C GLY A 271 8.58 -2.35 -7.84
#